data_AF-A0A7X5N362-F1
#
_entry.id   AF-A0A7X5N362-F1
#
_cell.length_a   1.000
_cell.length_b   1.000
_cell.length_c   1.000
_cell.angle_alpha   90.00
_cell.angle_beta   90.00
_cell.angle_gamma   90.00
#
_symmetry.space_group_name_H-M   'P 1'
#
loop_
_entity.id
_entity.type
_entity.pdbx_description
1 polymer ?
#
loop_
_entity_poly.entity_id
_entity_poly.type
_entity_poly.pdbx_seq_one_letter_code
_entity_poly.pdbx_strand_id
1 'polypeptide(L)'
;MVVDDSAVVRQVLVGVLNDAADIEVIATAADPLLAIEKMRKQWPDVIVLDVEMPRMDGITFLRKIMSERPTPVVICSTLTEKGARVTMDALAAGAVAVVTKPRLG
;
A
#
# COMPACT_ATOMS: atom_id res chain seq x y z
N MET A 1 -2.02 2.79 -7.33
CA MET A 1 -2.61 3.59 -6.22
C MET A 1 -1.75 3.48 -4.98
N VAL A 2 -1.60 4.55 -4.18
CA VAL A 2 -0.79 4.56 -2.95
C VAL A 2 -1.66 4.78 -1.71
N VAL A 3 -1.54 3.95 -0.69
CA VAL A 3 -2.25 4.05 0.59
C VAL A 3 -1.24 4.02 1.73
N ASP A 4 -1.08 5.15 2.42
CA ASP A 4 -0.14 5.33 3.54
C ASP A 4 -0.66 6.51 4.37
N ASP A 5 -0.57 6.48 5.71
CA ASP A 5 -1.11 7.55 6.56
C ASP A 5 -0.21 8.82 6.54
N SER A 6 1.09 8.66 6.29
CA SER A 6 2.06 9.74 6.19
C SER A 6 1.97 10.47 4.86
N ALA A 7 1.59 11.76 4.92
CA ALA A 7 1.55 12.63 3.75
C ALA A 7 2.91 12.75 3.04
N VAL A 8 4.00 12.77 3.82
CA VAL A 8 5.37 12.87 3.30
C VAL A 8 5.73 11.61 2.51
N VAL A 9 5.46 10.43 3.08
CA VAL A 9 5.73 9.15 2.40
C VAL A 9 4.92 9.03 1.12
N ARG A 10 3.63 9.41 1.15
CA ARG A 10 2.81 9.44 -0.08
C ARG A 10 3.42 10.33 -1.16
N GLN A 11 3.86 11.54 -0.83
CA GLN A 11 4.47 12.45 -1.81
C GLN A 11 5.75 11.87 -2.41
N VAL A 12 6.59 11.25 -1.58
CA VAL A 12 7.84 10.62 -2.02
C VAL A 12 7.57 9.43 -2.92
N LEU A 13 6.66 8.53 -2.53
CA LEU A 13 6.27 7.37 -3.34
C LEU A 13 5.64 7.80 -4.66
N VAL A 14 4.80 8.83 -4.66
CA VAL A 14 4.22 9.38 -5.89
C VAL A 14 5.32 9.92 -6.80
N GLY A 15 6.29 10.67 -6.25
CA GLY A 15 7.43 11.17 -7.02
C GLY A 15 8.23 10.04 -7.67
N VAL A 16 8.63 9.04 -6.87
CA VAL A 16 9.39 7.87 -7.35
C VAL A 16 8.63 7.07 -8.40
N LEU A 17 7.32 6.88 -8.23
CA LEU A 17 6.50 6.13 -9.19
C LEU A 17 6.27 6.91 -10.48
N ASN A 18 6.12 8.24 -10.41
CA ASN A 18 5.92 9.08 -11.59
C ASN A 18 7.20 9.24 -12.43
N ASP A 19 8.38 8.97 -11.88
CA ASP A 19 9.63 8.93 -12.65
C ASP A 19 9.67 7.74 -13.63
N ALA A 20 8.85 6.72 -13.41
CA ALA A 20 8.68 5.60 -14.32
C ALA A 20 7.60 5.93 -15.37
N ALA A 21 7.97 5.96 -16.66
CA ALA A 21 7.09 6.37 -17.74
C ALA A 21 5.90 5.40 -17.99
N ASP A 22 5.98 4.18 -17.47
CA ASP A 22 4.97 3.13 -17.58
C ASP A 22 4.04 3.04 -16.35
N ILE A 23 4.21 3.92 -15.35
CA ILE A 23 3.42 3.94 -14.13
C ILE A 23 2.70 5.28 -13.99
N GLU A 24 1.39 5.22 -13.77
CA GLU A 24 0.58 6.38 -13.42
C GLU A 24 -0.04 6.20 -12.03
N VAL A 25 0.18 7.17 -11.14
CA VAL A 25 -0.48 7.18 -9.83
C VAL A 25 -1.87 7.83 -9.92
N ILE A 26 -2.86 7.01 -10.27
CA ILE A 26 -4.27 7.47 -10.42
C ILE A 26 -4.93 7.95 -9.12
N ALA A 27 -4.41 7.54 -7.96
CA ALA A 27 -5.00 7.85 -6.67
C ALA A 27 -4.01 7.66 -5.51
N THR A 28 -4.18 8.50 -4.49
CA THR A 28 -3.55 8.36 -3.17
C THR A 28 -4.61 8.41 -2.07
N ALA A 29 -4.41 7.71 -0.96
CA ALA A 29 -5.31 7.74 0.20
C ALA A 29 -4.53 7.71 1.52
N ALA A 30 -5.05 8.41 2.53
CA ALA A 30 -4.45 8.47 3.87
C ALA A 30 -4.96 7.38 4.81
N ASP A 31 -6.02 6.67 4.42
CA ASP A 31 -6.58 5.57 5.18
C ASP A 31 -7.37 4.63 4.26
N PRO A 32 -7.69 3.40 4.71
CA PRO A 32 -8.42 2.42 3.92
C PRO A 32 -9.84 2.81 3.49
N LEU A 33 -10.54 3.65 4.26
CA LEU A 33 -11.91 4.05 3.90
C LEU A 33 -11.88 4.98 2.69
N LEU A 34 -11.02 5.99 2.73
CA LEU A 34 -10.76 6.86 1.59
C LEU A 34 -10.23 6.06 0.39
N ALA A 35 -9.43 5.02 0.65
CA ALA A 35 -8.95 4.14 -0.41
C ALA A 35 -10.11 3.44 -1.13
N ILE A 36 -11.02 2.82 -0.38
CA ILE A 36 -12.20 2.14 -0.93
C ILE A 36 -13.08 3.10 -1.74
N GLU A 37 -13.32 4.31 -1.23
CA GLU A 37 -14.11 5.32 -1.95
C GLU A 37 -13.50 5.69 -3.31
N LYS A 38 -12.17 5.82 -3.37
CA LYS A 38 -11.46 6.10 -4.62
C LYS A 38 -11.46 4.89 -5.56
N MET A 39 -11.23 3.69 -5.02
CA MET A 39 -11.25 2.43 -5.78
C MET A 39 -12.61 2.15 -6.41
N ARG A 40 -13.71 2.55 -5.75
CA ARG A 40 -15.08 2.44 -6.31
C ARG A 40 -15.30 3.33 -7.54
N LYS A 41 -14.60 4.46 -7.62
CA LYS A 41 -14.68 5.37 -8.79
C LYS A 41 -13.78 4.87 -9.92
N GLN A 42 -12.56 4.45 -9.58
CA GLN A 42 -11.57 3.95 -10.52
C GLN A 42 -10.71 2.89 -9.82
N TRP A 43 -10.77 1.66 -10.31
CA TRP A 43 -10.05 0.55 -9.71
C TRP A 43 -8.59 0.54 -10.20
N PRO A 44 -7.59 0.46 -9.31
CA PRO A 44 -6.18 0.42 -9.70
C PRO A 44 -5.73 -0.98 -10.15
N ASP A 45 -4.73 -1.04 -11.02
CA ASP A 45 -4.08 -2.30 -11.41
C ASP A 45 -3.11 -2.81 -10.34
N VAL A 46 -2.46 -1.89 -9.62
CA VAL A 46 -1.54 -2.20 -8.52
C VAL A 46 -1.78 -1.23 -7.35
N ILE A 47 -1.70 -1.76 -6.13
CA ILE A 47 -1.82 -1.00 -4.88
C ILE A 47 -0.50 -1.07 -4.12
N VAL A 48 0.05 0.09 -3.76
CA VAL A 48 1.12 0.21 -2.76
C VAL A 48 0.46 0.52 -1.43
N LEU A 49 0.65 -0.34 -0.43
CA LEU A 49 -0.07 -0.29 0.84
C LEU A 49 0.89 -0.28 2.02
N ASP A 50 0.70 0.67 2.92
CA ASP A 50 1.30 0.65 4.25
C ASP A 50 0.57 -0.30 5.19
N VAL A 51 1.32 -1.01 6.02
CA VAL A 51 0.75 -1.88 7.07
C VAL A 51 0.62 -1.15 8.40
N GLU A 52 1.49 -0.17 8.66
CA GLU A 52 1.57 0.50 9.97
C GLU A 52 0.62 1.71 10.05
N MET A 53 -0.69 1.47 9.90
CA MET A 53 -1.71 2.53 9.99
C MET A 53 -2.47 2.50 11.33
N PRO A 54 -2.76 3.68 11.95
CA PRO A 54 -3.32 3.76 13.31
C PRO A 54 -4.80 3.36 13.45
N ARG A 55 -5.57 3.32 12.35
CA ARG A 55 -7.04 3.10 12.39
C ARG A 55 -7.48 1.73 11.90
N MET A 56 -6.75 1.12 10.99
CA MET A 56 -7.06 -0.18 10.41
C MET A 56 -5.75 -0.86 10.04
N ASP A 57 -5.61 -2.10 10.48
CA ASP A 57 -4.49 -2.96 10.14
C ASP A 57 -4.44 -3.17 8.61
N GLY A 58 -3.33 -2.80 7.98
CA GLY A 58 -3.16 -2.92 6.54
C GLY A 58 -3.29 -4.36 6.04
N ILE A 59 -3.02 -5.37 6.87
CA ILE A 59 -3.25 -6.78 6.52
C ILE A 59 -4.74 -7.08 6.40
N THR A 60 -5.55 -6.55 7.30
CA THR A 60 -7.01 -6.67 7.23
C THR A 60 -7.56 -6.02 5.96
N PHE A 61 -7.02 -4.85 5.58
CA PHE A 61 -7.39 -4.18 4.33
C PHE A 61 -6.98 -4.99 3.09
N LEU A 62 -5.75 -5.53 3.08
CA LEU A 62 -5.27 -6.44 2.04
C LEU A 62 -6.19 -7.64 1.87
N ARG A 63 -6.55 -8.33 2.96
CA ARG A 63 -7.47 -9.48 2.91
C ARG A 63 -8.83 -9.11 2.31
N LYS A 64 -9.34 -7.92 2.65
CA LYS A 64 -10.59 -7.41 2.10
C LYS A 64 -10.49 -7.22 0.59
N ILE A 65 -9.44 -6.55 0.10
CA ILE A 65 -9.18 -6.39 -1.35
C ILE A 65 -9.13 -7.77 -2.02
N MET A 66 -8.35 -8.70 -1.47
CA MET A 66 -8.20 -10.04 -2.03
C MET A 66 -9.51 -10.84 -2.04
N SER A 67 -10.41 -10.61 -1.08
CA SER A 67 -11.72 -11.27 -1.04
C SER A 67 -12.76 -10.66 -1.97
N GLU A 68 -12.76 -9.33 -2.14
CA GLU A 68 -13.76 -8.62 -2.96
C GLU A 68 -13.37 -8.60 -4.44
N ARG A 69 -12.11 -8.23 -4.72
CA ARG A 69 -11.54 -8.18 -6.07
C ARG A 69 -10.01 -8.29 -5.98
N PRO A 70 -9.45 -9.51 -6.13
CA PRO A 70 -8.01 -9.74 -6.09
C PRO A 70 -7.26 -8.75 -6.97
N THR A 71 -6.40 -7.96 -6.33
CA THR A 71 -5.62 -6.89 -6.97
C THR A 71 -4.19 -7.00 -6.46
N PRO A 72 -3.18 -6.97 -7.33
CA PRO A 72 -1.78 -6.96 -6.91
C PRO A 72 -1.51 -5.88 -5.86
N VAL A 73 -1.06 -6.30 -4.67
CA VAL A 73 -0.68 -5.40 -3.58
C VAL A 73 0.81 -5.56 -3.26
N VAL A 74 1.52 -4.44 -3.27
CA VAL A 74 2.89 -4.31 -2.78
C VAL A 74 2.83 -3.64 -1.42
N ILE A 75 3.30 -4.34 -0.39
CA ILE A 75 3.40 -3.76 0.95
C ILE A 75 4.63 -2.86 1.04
N CYS A 76 4.48 -1.67 1.59
CA CYS A 76 5.56 -0.74 1.89
C CYS A 76 5.62 -0.50 3.41
N SER A 77 6.63 -1.05 4.10
CA SER A 77 6.70 -1.03 5.58
C SER A 77 8.10 -0.69 6.10
N THR A 78 8.23 -0.33 7.38
CA THR A 78 9.53 -0.12 8.02
C THR A 78 10.14 -1.47 8.44
N LEU A 79 11.41 -1.71 8.10
CA LEU A 79 12.06 -2.99 8.39
C LEU A 79 12.52 -3.03 9.86
N THR A 80 11.77 -3.72 10.71
CA THR A 80 12.10 -4.04 12.11
C THR A 80 11.98 -5.55 12.35
N GLU A 81 12.37 -6.08 13.52
CA GLU A 81 12.10 -7.50 13.87
C GLU A 81 10.60 -7.84 13.80
N LYS A 82 9.72 -6.89 14.13
CA LYS A 82 8.27 -7.00 13.89
C LYS A 82 7.93 -7.05 12.41
N GLY A 83 8.69 -6.32 11.59
CA GLY A 83 8.59 -6.31 10.13
C GLY A 83 8.77 -7.70 9.50
N ALA A 84 9.58 -8.59 10.07
CA ALA A 84 9.72 -9.97 9.55
C ALA A 84 8.41 -10.77 9.65
N ARG A 85 7.70 -10.67 10.79
CA ARG A 85 6.41 -11.33 10.96
C ARG A 85 5.33 -10.69 10.09
N VAL A 86 5.30 -9.36 10.04
CA VAL A 86 4.39 -8.60 9.16
C VAL A 86 4.60 -8.97 7.69
N THR A 87 5.84 -9.15 7.26
CA THR A 87 6.18 -9.60 5.90
C THR A 87 5.57 -10.96 5.59
N MET A 88 5.73 -11.93 6.50
CA MET A 88 5.15 -13.26 6.33
C MET A 88 3.63 -13.23 6.31
N ASP A 89 3.01 -12.47 7.22
CA ASP A 89 1.55 -12.34 7.28
C ASP A 89 0.98 -11.65 6.03
N ALA A 90 1.69 -10.65 5.49
CA ALA A 90 1.34 -9.98 4.25
C ALA A 90 1.39 -10.92 3.04
N LEU A 91 2.49 -11.65 2.87
CA LEU A 91 2.64 -12.62 1.78
C LEU A 91 1.56 -13.72 1.87
N ALA A 92 1.31 -14.24 3.08
CA ALA A 92 0.25 -15.22 3.31
C ALA A 92 -1.16 -14.67 3.04
N ALA A 93 -1.36 -13.35 3.22
CA ALA A 93 -2.61 -12.66 2.91
C ALA A 93 -2.78 -12.32 1.42
N GLY A 94 -1.78 -12.59 0.58
CA GLY A 94 -1.83 -12.39 -0.88
C GLY A 94 -1.09 -11.17 -1.39
N ALA A 95 -0.21 -10.55 -0.59
CA ALA A 95 0.71 -9.54 -1.09
C ALA A 95 1.68 -10.15 -2.11
N VAL A 96 1.99 -9.40 -3.16
CA VAL A 96 2.92 -9.80 -4.22
C VAL A 96 4.37 -9.61 -3.79
N ALA A 97 4.63 -8.52 -3.07
CA ALA A 97 5.96 -8.17 -2.59
C ALA A 97 5.86 -7.30 -1.34
N VAL A 98 6.94 -7.29 -0.55
CA VAL A 98 7.12 -6.40 0.59
C VAL A 98 8.41 -5.62 0.37
N VAL A 99 8.30 -4.29 0.36
CA VAL A 99 9.42 -3.37 0.20
C VAL A 99 9.57 -2.49 1.42
N THR A 100 10.80 -2.04 1.67
CA THR A 100 11.09 -1.13 2.76
C THR A 100 10.72 0.30 2.38
N LYS A 101 10.10 1.03 3.31
CA LYS A 101 9.85 2.47 3.12
C LYS A 101 11.17 3.19 2.77
N PRO A 102 11.15 4.16 1.83
CA PRO A 102 12.34 4.91 1.48
C PRO A 102 12.85 5.66 2.72
N ARG A 103 14.17 5.63 2.94
CA ARG A 103 14.79 6.45 3.98
C ARG A 103 14.75 7.89 3.53
N LEU A 104 13.95 8.70 4.21
CA LEU A 104 14.04 10.15 4.13
C LEU A 104 15.32 10.53 4.88
N GLY A 105 16.31 11.02 4.15
CA GLY A 105 17.60 11.45 4.69
C GLY A 105 17.46 12.59 5.68
#